data_AF-A0AAW9EE79-F1
#
_entry.id   AF-A0AAW9EE79-F1
#
_cell.length_a   1.000
_cell.length_b   1.000
_cell.length_c   1.000
_cell.angle_alpha   90.00
_cell.angle_beta   90.00
_cell.angle_gamma   90.00
#
_symmetry.space_group_name_H-M   'P 1'
#
loop_
_entity.id
_entity.type
_entity.pdbx_description
1 polymer ?
#
loop_
_entity_poly.entity_id
_entity_poly.type
_entity_poly.pdbx_seq_one_letter_code
_entity_poly.pdbx_strand_id
1 'polypeptide(L)' 'LTRRIRRLSDECGLDVVPFGQIPRLRSPGLLVMDMDSTAIQIECIDEIAKLAGVGDKVAEITEQAMQGEMDFSESLK' A
#
# COMPACT_ATOMS: atom_id res chain seq x y z
N LEU A 1 15.03 11.17 -7.91
CA LEU A 1 15.03 10.72 -9.32
C LEU A 1 14.75 11.92 -10.22
N THR A 2 15.50 12.11 -11.30
CA THR A 2 15.18 13.16 -12.28
C THR A 2 13.93 12.76 -13.08
N ARG A 3 13.19 13.73 -13.61
CA ARG A 3 11.97 13.46 -14.43
C ARG A 3 12.25 12.50 -15.59
N ARG A 4 13.44 12.58 -16.20
CA ARG A 4 13.86 11.70 -17.30
C ARG A 4 13.97 10.23 -16.87
N ILE A 5 14.52 9.97 -15.69
CA ILE A 5 14.69 8.60 -15.20
C ILE A 5 13.34 7.96 -14.88
N ARG A 6 12.42 8.72 -14.26
CA ARG A 6 11.05 8.23 -14.00
C ARG A 6 10.30 7.89 -15.28
N ARG A 7 10.36 8.77 -16.29
CA ARG A 7 9.70 8.48 -17.58
C ARG A 7 10.22 7.20 -18.22
N LEU A 8 11.54 7.01 -18.23
CA LEU A 8 12.16 5.81 -18.80
C LEU A 8 11.85 4.55 -17.98
N SER A 9 11.77 4.65 -16.65
CA SER A 9 11.40 3.51 -15.80
C SER A 9 9.99 3.02 -16.13
N ASP A 10 9.06 3.95 -16.34
CA ASP A 10 7.66 3.64 -16.65
C ASP A 10 7.54 3.05 -18.08
N GLU A 11 8.22 3.65 -19.06
CA GLU A 11 8.24 3.15 -20.46
C GLU A 11 8.87 1.76 -20.59
N CYS A 12 9.87 1.44 -19.76
CA CYS A 12 10.55 0.14 -19.76
C CYS A 12 9.95 -0.88 -18.78
N GLY A 13 8.99 -0.48 -17.94
CA GLY A 13 8.43 -1.35 -16.89
C GLY A 13 9.47 -1.81 -15.87
N LEU A 14 10.39 -0.93 -15.47
CA LEU A 14 11.47 -1.24 -14.54
C LEU A 14 11.31 -0.45 -13.25
N ASP A 15 11.52 -1.10 -12.10
CA ASP A 15 11.64 -0.40 -10.82
C ASP A 15 13.02 0.25 -10.68
N VAL A 16 13.05 1.54 -10.36
CA VAL A 16 14.29 2.29 -10.18
C VAL A 16 14.32 2.93 -8.81
N VAL A 17 15.28 2.48 -7.99
CA VAL A 17 15.52 3.03 -6.65
C VAL A 17 16.87 3.74 -6.64
N PRO A 18 16.92 5.06 -6.33
CA PRO A 18 18.19 5.75 -6.17
C PRO A 18 18.89 5.29 -4.89
N PHE A 19 20.14 4.85 -5.00
CA PHE A 19 20.93 4.42 -3.85
C PHE A 19 21.43 5.64 -3.05
N GLY A 20 20.87 5.82 -1.84
CA GLY A 20 21.36 6.76 -0.83
C GLY A 20 22.09 6.03 0.30
N GLN A 21 21.83 6.41 1.55
CA GLN A 21 22.18 5.55 2.69
C GLN A 21 21.15 4.41 2.80
N ILE A 22 21.60 3.19 2.58
CA ILE A 22 20.78 1.98 2.69
C ILE A 22 21.27 1.15 3.88
N PRO A 23 20.37 0.54 4.67
CA PRO A 23 20.75 -0.38 5.74
C PRO A 23 21.64 -1.53 5.23
N ARG A 24 22.59 -1.94 6.05
CA ARG A 24 23.43 -3.12 5.76
C ARG A 24 22.70 -4.38 6.20
N LEU A 25 22.34 -5.25 5.25
CA LEU A 25 21.63 -6.51 5.53
C LEU A 25 22.39 -7.49 6.44
N ARG A 26 23.71 -7.32 6.61
CA ARG A 26 24.54 -8.14 7.51
C ARG A 26 24.59 -7.60 8.95
N SER A 27 24.04 -6.42 9.20
CA SER A 27 23.92 -5.85 10.53
C SER A 27 22.51 -6.10 11.07
N PRO A 28 22.33 -6.34 12.38
CA PRO A 28 21.00 -6.37 12.97
C PRO A 28 20.21 -5.10 12.64
N GLY A 29 18.93 -5.25 12.35
CA GLY A 29 18.05 -4.15 11.95
C GLY A 29 16.58 -4.51 12.14
N LEU A 30 15.71 -3.53 11.85
CA LEU A 30 14.27 -3.67 11.94
C LEU A 30 13.63 -3.36 10.58
N LEU A 31 12.73 -4.23 10.15
CA LEU A 31 11.86 -4.02 9.00
C LEU A 31 10.43 -3.94 9.52
N VAL A 32 9.76 -2.82 9.26
CA VAL A 32 8.33 -2.66 9.50
C VAL A 32 7.67 -2.53 8.13
N MET A 33 6.62 -3.30 7.93
CA MET A 33 5.83 -3.30 6.70
C MET A 33 4.39 -3.01 7.08
N ASP A 34 3.70 -2.34 6.17
CA ASP A 34 2.25 -2.32 6.22
C ASP A 34 1.68 -3.73 5.99
N MET A 35 0.46 -3.96 6.46
CA MET A 35 -0.18 -5.28 6.44
C MET A 35 -0.97 -5.48 5.15
N ASP A 36 -2.10 -4.80 5.03
CA ASP A 36 -3.04 -4.95 3.92
C ASP A 36 -2.41 -4.41 2.62
N SER A 37 -2.66 -5.09 1.51
CA SER A 37 -2.10 -4.80 0.18
C SER A 37 -0.56 -4.68 0.11
N THR A 38 0.17 -5.07 1.16
CA THR A 38 1.64 -5.00 1.25
C THR A 38 2.24 -6.33 1.69
N ALA A 39 1.93 -6.79 2.90
CA ALA A 39 2.36 -8.10 3.41
C ALA A 39 1.37 -9.21 3.02
N ILE A 40 0.08 -8.87 2.94
CA ILE A 40 -0.99 -9.73 2.46
C ILE A 40 -1.72 -9.09 1.29
N GLN A 41 -2.38 -9.90 0.46
CA GLN A 41 -3.07 -9.43 -0.76
C GLN A 41 -4.50 -8.95 -0.52
N ILE A 42 -5.07 -9.25 0.65
CA ILE A 42 -6.46 -8.96 0.97
C ILE A 42 -6.53 -7.72 1.85
N GLU A 43 -7.68 -7.06 1.82
CA GLU A 43 -8.11 -6.10 2.83
C GLU A 43 -8.85 -6.88 3.92
N CYS A 44 -8.24 -7.02 5.10
CA CYS A 44 -8.81 -7.86 6.16
C CYS A 44 -10.24 -7.45 6.56
N ILE A 45 -10.55 -6.16 6.55
CA ILE A 45 -11.87 -5.63 6.90
C ILE A 45 -12.93 -6.02 5.86
N ASP A 46 -12.59 -6.02 4.58
CA ASP A 46 -13.51 -6.42 3.50
C ASP A 46 -13.90 -7.89 3.62
N GLU A 47 -12.97 -8.76 3.99
CA GLU A 47 -13.25 -10.20 4.20
C GLU A 47 -14.21 -10.42 5.38
N ILE A 48 -14.06 -9.64 6.45
CA ILE A 48 -15.00 -9.67 7.60
C ILE A 48 -16.38 -9.17 7.16
N ALA A 49 -16.43 -8.09 6.39
CA ALA A 49 -17.66 -7.49 5.90
C ALA A 49 -18.44 -8.41 4.94
N LYS A 50 -17.72 -9.18 4.10
CA LYS A 50 -18.32 -10.22 3.25
C LYS A 50 -19.04 -11.28 4.08
N LEU A 51 -18.41 -11.76 5.16
CA LEU A 51 -19.04 -12.71 6.09
C LEU A 51 -20.27 -12.11 6.81
N ALA A 52 -20.26 -10.80 7.04
CA ALA A 52 -21.39 -10.06 7.61
C ALA A 52 -22.48 -9.67 6.59
N GLY A 53 -22.30 -9.95 5.30
CA GLY A 53 -23.25 -9.62 4.24
C GLY A 53 -23.27 -8.14 3.83
N VAL A 54 -22.27 -7.36 4.22
CA VAL A 54 -22.14 -5.91 3.91
C VAL A 54 -20.86 -5.59 3.15
N GLY A 55 -20.22 -6.60 2.55
CA GLY A 55 -18.92 -6.50 1.86
C GLY A 55 -18.83 -5.36 0.86
N ASP A 56 -19.80 -5.24 -0.05
CA ASP A 56 -19.77 -4.23 -1.13
C ASP A 56 -19.69 -2.80 -0.61
N LYS A 57 -20.43 -2.50 0.47
CA LYS A 57 -20.44 -1.15 1.08
C LYS A 57 -19.12 -0.83 1.77
N VAL A 58 -18.54 -1.83 2.43
CA VAL A 58 -17.29 -1.66 3.16
C VAL A 58 -16.13 -1.52 2.19
N ALA A 59 -16.09 -2.32 1.12
CA ALA A 59 -15.08 -2.22 0.07
C ALA A 59 -15.06 -0.83 -0.59
N GLU A 60 -16.24 -0.22 -0.84
CA GLU A 60 -16.34 1.14 -1.39
C GLU A 60 -15.73 2.18 -0.45
N ILE A 61 -15.97 2.06 0.86
CA ILE A 61 -15.37 2.94 1.88
C ILE A 61 -13.85 2.73 1.97
N THR A 62 -13.40 1.47 1.96
CA THR A 62 -11.97 1.10 1.99
C THR A 62 -11.24 1.70 0.78
N GLU A 63 -11.82 1.62 -0.41
CA GLU A 63 -11.23 2.18 -1.63
C GLU A 63 -11.10 3.72 -1.56
N GLN A 64 -12.14 4.42 -1.09
CA GLN A 64 -12.10 5.87 -0.91
C GLN A 64 -11.03 6.31 0.11
N ALA A 65 -10.89 5.55 1.21
CA ALA A 65 -9.86 5.82 2.20
C ALA A 65 -8.44 5.62 1.64
N MET A 66 -8.20 4.55 0.87
CA MET A 66 -6.90 4.28 0.26
C MET A 66 -6.51 5.28 -0.85
N GLN A 67 -7.49 5.81 -1.59
CA GLN A 67 -7.26 6.87 -2.58
C GLN A 67 -6.99 8.24 -1.93
N GLY A 68 -7.16 8.35 -0.60
CA GLY A 68 -7.01 9.60 0.15
C GLY A 68 -8.20 10.54 -0.01
N GLU A 69 -9.35 10.04 -0.47
CA GLU A 69 -10.59 10.80 -0.62
C GLU A 69 -11.39 10.88 0.68
N MET A 70 -11.14 9.98 1.63
CA MET A 70 -11.73 9.95 2.97
C MET A 70 -10.65 9.85 4.07
N ASP A 71 -10.88 10.47 5.22
CA ASP A 71 -9.99 10.29 6.38
C ASP A 71 -10.08 8.87 6.94
N PHE A 72 -8.93 8.28 7.25
CA PHE A 72 -8.87 6.91 7.78
C PHE A 72 -9.67 6.74 9.08
N SER A 73 -9.61 7.70 9.98
CA SER A 73 -10.33 7.62 11.27
C SER A 73 -11.84 7.78 11.08
N GLU A 74 -12.27 8.42 10.00
CA GLU A 74 -13.68 8.50 9.60
C GLU A 74 -14.13 7.19 8.95
N SER A 75 -13.31 6.60 8.08
CA SER A 75 -13.61 5.32 7.40
C SER A 75 -13.79 4.14 8.37
N LEU A 76 -13.15 4.19 9.54
CA LEU A 76 -13.24 3.17 10.58
C LEU A 76 -14.44 3.30 11.53
N LYS A 77 -15.23 4.37 11.43
CA LYS A 77 -16.38 4.63 12.32
C LYS A 77 -17.68 4.09 11.74
#